data_AF-A0A380FDC0-F1
#
_entry.id   AF-A0A380FDC0-F1
#
_cell.length_a   1.000
_cell.length_b   1.000
_cell.length_c   1.000
_cell.angle_alpha   90.00
_cell.angle_beta   90.00
_cell.angle_gamma   90.00
#
_symmetry.space_group_name_H-M   'P 1'
#
loop_
_entity.id
_entity.type
_entity.pdbx_description
1 polymer ?
#
loop_
_entity_poly.entity_id
_entity_poly.type
_entity_poly.pdbx_seq_one_letter_code
_entity_poly.pdbx_strand_id
1 'polypeptide(L)'
;MDVKDELIDRFNEYPVEVERLLDMMEIKVHALHAGVTLIKDTGKQVEVYMSEKGTTEINGESLFKHTQPLGRAMKVGVQDGKMKVTLNKTKTWLENLKFLAKCIEESMEFADEAE
;
A
#
# COMPACT_ATOMS: atom_id res chain seq x y z
N MET A 1 13.48 16.42 -9.98
CA MET A 1 12.86 17.28 -8.96
C MET A 1 11.61 16.54 -8.54
N ASP A 2 11.53 16.11 -7.29
CA ASP A 2 10.32 15.46 -6.75
C ASP A 2 9.28 16.55 -6.42
N VAL A 3 7.99 16.21 -6.40
CA VAL A 3 6.90 17.11 -5.99
C VAL A 3 7.16 17.69 -4.60
N LYS A 4 7.77 16.90 -3.70
CA LYS A 4 8.19 17.36 -2.37
C LYS A 4 9.25 18.46 -2.45
N ASP A 5 10.26 18.29 -3.30
CA ASP A 5 11.31 19.27 -3.50
C ASP A 5 10.76 20.58 -4.09
N GLU A 6 9.84 20.49 -5.07
CA GLU A 6 9.18 21.66 -5.65
C GLU A 6 8.32 22.43 -4.63
N LEU A 7 7.65 21.71 -3.72
CA LEU A 7 6.88 22.35 -2.66
C LEU A 7 7.80 23.09 -1.69
N ILE A 8 8.95 22.52 -1.34
CA ILE A 8 9.93 23.16 -0.46
C ILE A 8 10.55 24.39 -1.13
N ASP A 9 10.98 24.27 -2.38
CA ASP A 9 11.62 25.35 -3.13
C ASP A 9 10.68 26.57 -3.30
N ARG A 10 9.37 26.33 -3.47
CA ARG A 10 8.38 27.39 -3.70
C ARG A 10 7.69 27.92 -2.45
N PHE A 11 7.54 27.10 -1.41
CA PHE A 11 6.73 27.42 -0.25
C PHE A 11 7.47 27.26 1.10
N ASN A 12 8.75 26.91 1.09
CA ASN A 12 9.55 26.50 2.26
C ASN A 12 8.99 25.22 2.92
N GLU A 13 9.29 24.99 4.21
CA GLU A 13 8.73 23.86 4.96
C GLU A 13 7.20 23.90 5.00
N TYR A 14 6.56 22.78 4.64
CA TYR A 14 5.12 22.64 4.68
C TYR A 14 4.63 21.94 5.96
N PRO A 15 3.38 22.21 6.40
CA PRO A 15 2.81 21.57 7.59
C PRO A 15 2.70 20.04 7.48
N VAL A 16 2.60 19.37 8.63
CA VAL A 16 2.43 17.90 8.70
C VAL A 16 1.17 17.41 7.99
N GLU A 17 0.14 18.25 7.86
CA GLU A 17 -1.07 17.95 7.10
C GLU A 17 -0.78 17.77 5.61
N VAL A 18 0.14 18.57 5.05
CA VAL A 18 0.57 18.47 3.65
C VAL A 18 1.43 17.22 3.46
N GLU A 19 2.33 16.95 4.40
CA GLU A 19 3.13 15.70 4.38
C GLU A 19 2.23 14.46 4.36
N ARG A 20 1.22 14.41 5.25
CA ARG A 20 0.24 13.31 5.29
C ARG A 20 -0.57 13.20 4.01
N LEU A 21 -0.92 14.33 3.39
CA LEU A 21 -1.62 14.32 2.10
C LEU A 21 -0.75 13.66 1.02
N LEU A 22 0.55 13.99 0.98
CA LEU A 22 1.48 13.39 0.04
C LEU A 22 1.67 11.89 0.30
N ASP A 23 1.76 11.47 1.57
CA ASP A 23 1.79 10.05 1.93
C ASP A 23 0.51 9.31 1.48
N MET A 24 -0.66 9.92 1.65
CA MET A 24 -1.92 9.35 1.16
C MET A 24 -1.96 9.23 -0.37
N MET A 25 -1.36 10.17 -1.08
CA MET A 25 -1.26 10.10 -2.54
C MET A 25 -0.32 8.97 -2.98
N GLU A 26 0.83 8.81 -2.31
CA GLU A 26 1.76 7.70 -2.54
C GLU A 26 1.08 6.36 -2.31
N ILE A 27 0.37 6.19 -1.18
CA ILE A 27 -0.45 5.01 -0.88
C ILE A 27 -1.45 4.73 -2.01
N LYS A 28 -2.17 5.78 -2.47
CA LYS A 28 -3.22 5.64 -3.48
C LYS A 28 -2.66 5.19 -4.82
N VAL A 29 -1.51 5.72 -5.25
CA VAL A 29 -0.86 5.33 -6.51
C VAL A 29 -0.50 3.84 -6.48
N HIS A 30 0.25 3.41 -5.46
CA HIS A 30 0.63 2.01 -5.30
C HIS A 30 -0.58 1.07 -5.25
N ALA A 31 -1.61 1.46 -4.48
CA ALA A 31 -2.84 0.69 -4.34
C ALA A 31 -3.58 0.52 -5.69
N LEU A 32 -3.68 1.59 -6.49
CA LEU A 32 -4.34 1.52 -7.79
C LEU A 32 -3.59 0.62 -8.77
N HIS A 33 -2.26 0.71 -8.83
CA HIS A 33 -1.45 -0.15 -9.69
C HIS A 33 -1.59 -1.64 -9.33
N ALA A 34 -1.69 -1.95 -8.04
CA ALA A 34 -1.89 -3.32 -7.57
C ALA A 34 -3.34 -3.83 -7.64
N GLY A 35 -4.27 -3.06 -8.22
CA GLY A 35 -5.67 -3.47 -8.33
C GLY A 35 -6.42 -3.52 -6.99
N VAL A 36 -6.02 -2.69 -6.02
CA VAL A 36 -6.78 -2.46 -4.77
C VAL A 36 -8.07 -1.70 -5.08
N THR A 37 -9.17 -2.18 -4.53
CA THR A 37 -10.52 -1.65 -4.75
C THR A 37 -11.02 -0.81 -3.58
N LEU A 38 -10.55 -1.10 -2.36
CA LEU A 38 -10.96 -0.40 -1.16
C LEU A 38 -9.85 -0.44 -0.10
N ILE A 39 -9.58 0.72 0.50
CA ILE A 39 -8.83 0.83 1.76
C ILE A 39 -9.80 1.38 2.80
N LYS A 40 -10.01 0.63 3.88
CA LYS A 40 -11.01 0.95 4.91
C LYS A 40 -10.39 1.02 6.29
N ASP A 41 -10.63 2.12 6.98
CA ASP A 41 -10.32 2.28 8.40
C ASP A 41 -11.49 1.77 9.25
N THR A 42 -11.22 0.81 10.13
CA THR A 42 -12.21 0.25 11.08
C THR A 42 -11.95 0.69 12.53
N GLY A 43 -11.15 1.73 12.72
CA GLY A 43 -10.76 2.28 14.01
C GLY A 43 -9.52 1.56 14.58
N LYS A 44 -9.58 0.25 14.78
CA LYS A 44 -8.44 -0.55 15.28
C LYS A 44 -7.53 -1.08 14.18
N GLN A 45 -8.05 -1.19 12.96
CA GLN A 45 -7.36 -1.81 11.83
C GLN A 45 -7.56 -0.98 10.57
N VAL A 46 -6.65 -1.16 9.63
CA VAL A 46 -6.83 -0.77 8.23
C VAL A 46 -6.96 -2.04 7.40
N GLU A 47 -7.98 -2.10 6.56
CA GLU A 47 -8.29 -3.23 5.69
C GLU A 47 -8.10 -2.82 4.24
N VAL A 48 -7.29 -3.58 3.50
CA VAL A 48 -7.00 -3.38 2.08
C VAL A 48 -7.62 -4.53 1.31
N TYR A 49 -8.51 -4.21 0.37
CA TYR A 49 -9.25 -5.18 -0.43
C TYR A 49 -8.78 -5.14 -1.88
N MET A 50 -8.34 -6.28 -2.38
CA MET A 50 -7.91 -6.43 -3.78
C MET A 50 -9.07 -6.89 -4.67
N SER A 51 -8.99 -6.55 -5.95
CA SER A 51 -9.82 -7.17 -6.99
C SER A 51 -9.44 -8.64 -7.20
N GLU A 52 -10.30 -9.43 -7.84
CA GLU A 52 -9.98 -10.81 -8.23
C GLU A 52 -8.77 -10.86 -9.17
N LYS A 53 -8.73 -9.97 -10.16
CA LYS A 53 -7.60 -9.84 -11.08
C LYS A 53 -6.29 -9.58 -10.31
N GLY A 54 -6.25 -8.54 -9.48
CA GLY A 54 -5.06 -8.23 -8.70
C GLY A 54 -4.67 -9.34 -7.71
N THR A 55 -5.65 -10.08 -7.19
CA THR A 55 -5.39 -11.25 -6.33
C THR A 55 -4.77 -12.42 -7.10
N THR A 56 -5.07 -12.53 -8.39
CA THR A 56 -4.54 -13.61 -9.24
C THR A 56 -3.16 -13.28 -9.78
N GLU A 57 -2.88 -11.99 -10.00
CA GLU A 57 -1.61 -11.47 -10.51
C GLU A 57 -0.56 -11.25 -9.41
N ILE A 58 -0.89 -11.43 -8.13
CA ILE A 58 0.08 -11.20 -7.05
C ILE A 58 0.90 -12.46 -6.75
N ASN A 59 2.23 -12.31 -6.70
CA ASN A 59 3.12 -13.34 -6.20
C ASN A 59 3.08 -13.36 -4.66
N GLY A 60 2.45 -14.39 -4.10
CA GLY A 60 2.32 -14.52 -2.65
C GLY A 60 3.66 -14.66 -1.91
N GLU A 61 4.65 -15.34 -2.48
CA GLU A 61 5.96 -15.52 -1.85
C GLU A 61 6.70 -14.18 -1.73
N SER A 62 6.73 -13.40 -2.82
CA SER A 62 7.27 -12.04 -2.83
C SER A 62 6.55 -11.15 -1.83
N LEU A 63 5.21 -11.19 -1.79
CA LEU A 63 4.42 -10.42 -0.83
C LEU A 63 4.83 -10.75 0.61
N PHE A 64 4.90 -12.03 0.97
CA PHE A 64 5.28 -12.43 2.33
C PHE A 64 6.72 -12.03 2.67
N LYS A 65 7.65 -12.12 1.72
CA LYS A 65 9.04 -11.71 1.91
C LYS A 65 9.15 -10.20 2.12
N HIS A 66 8.52 -9.40 1.26
CA HIS A 66 8.55 -7.93 1.35
C HIS A 66 7.86 -7.43 2.63
N THR A 67 6.79 -8.09 3.07
CA THR A 67 6.02 -7.67 4.25
C THR A 67 6.52 -8.22 5.58
N GLN A 68 7.64 -8.98 5.61
CA GLN A 68 8.23 -9.49 6.85
C GLN A 68 8.39 -8.44 7.97
N PRO A 69 8.80 -7.18 7.70
CA PRO A 69 8.95 -6.15 8.73
C PRO A 69 7.63 -5.80 9.46
N LEU A 70 6.48 -6.02 8.84
CA LEU A 70 5.17 -5.78 9.46
C LEU A 70 4.81 -6.85 10.50
N GLY A 71 5.42 -8.05 10.39
CA GLY A 71 5.27 -9.15 11.33
C GLY A 71 3.81 -9.43 11.70
N ARG A 72 3.54 -9.49 13.02
CA ARG A 72 2.20 -9.82 13.55
C ARG A 72 1.16 -8.71 13.38
N ALA A 73 1.57 -7.52 12.96
CA ALA A 73 0.62 -6.44 12.70
C ALA A 73 -0.19 -6.70 11.43
N MET A 74 0.35 -7.48 10.48
CA MET A 74 -0.30 -7.82 9.22
C MET A 74 -0.96 -9.20 9.25
N LYS A 75 -2.11 -9.32 8.59
CA LYS A 75 -2.76 -10.59 8.26
C LYS A 75 -3.21 -10.58 6.81
N VAL A 76 -3.05 -11.69 6.10
CA VAL A 76 -3.54 -11.88 4.73
C VAL A 76 -4.58 -12.99 4.76
N GLY A 77 -5.69 -12.80 4.04
CA GLY A 77 -6.68 -13.83 3.78
C GLY A 77 -7.26 -13.68 2.38
N VAL A 78 -7.76 -14.77 1.82
CA VAL A 78 -8.47 -14.78 0.53
C VAL A 78 -9.86 -15.31 0.78
N GLN A 79 -10.89 -14.59 0.31
CA GLN A 79 -12.28 -15.00 0.35
C GLN A 79 -12.91 -14.68 -0.99
N ASP A 80 -13.62 -15.65 -1.58
CA ASP A 80 -14.32 -15.50 -2.87
C ASP A 80 -13.40 -14.95 -3.99
N GLY A 81 -12.16 -15.47 -4.05
CA GLY A 81 -11.15 -15.06 -5.03
C GLY A 81 -10.54 -13.67 -4.80
N LYS A 82 -10.89 -12.98 -3.71
CA LYS A 82 -10.38 -11.64 -3.39
C LYS A 82 -9.50 -11.66 -2.15
N MET A 83 -8.29 -11.15 -2.28
CA MET A 83 -7.38 -10.96 -1.17
C MET A 83 -7.82 -9.77 -0.31
N LYS A 84 -7.79 -9.98 0.99
CA LYS A 84 -7.90 -8.96 2.02
C LYS A 84 -6.63 -8.96 2.85
N VAL A 85 -5.95 -7.82 2.92
CA VAL A 85 -4.85 -7.58 3.84
C VAL A 85 -5.34 -6.70 4.99
N THR A 86 -5.07 -7.11 6.22
CA THR A 86 -5.46 -6.37 7.43
C THR A 86 -4.21 -5.95 8.18
N LEU A 87 -4.12 -4.67 8.50
CA LEU A 87 -3.05 -4.06 9.28
C LEU A 87 -3.61 -3.55 10.61
N ASN A 88 -3.15 -4.10 11.73
CA ASN A 88 -3.47 -3.57 13.05
C ASN A 88 -2.79 -2.21 13.25
N LYS A 89 -3.54 -1.20 13.72
CA LYS A 89 -2.97 0.13 13.93
C LYS A 89 -2.01 0.16 15.11
N THR A 90 -0.82 0.68 14.85
CA THR A 90 0.18 1.07 15.83
C THR A 90 0.38 2.60 15.76
N LYS A 91 1.34 3.15 16.52
CA LYS A 91 1.70 4.58 16.41
C LYS A 91 2.16 4.98 15.01
N THR A 92 2.74 4.04 14.25
CA THR A 92 3.29 4.24 12.90
C THR A 92 2.39 3.63 11.81
N TRP A 93 1.08 3.54 12.05
CA TRP A 93 0.17 2.83 11.14
C TRP A 93 0.15 3.40 9.72
N LEU A 94 0.32 4.73 9.55
CA LEU A 94 0.31 5.36 8.23
C LEU A 94 1.57 4.99 7.44
N GLU A 95 2.74 5.03 8.08
CA GLU A 95 4.01 4.56 7.50
C GLU A 95 3.92 3.09 7.13
N ASN A 96 3.37 2.26 8.02
CA ASN A 96 3.18 0.83 7.77
C ASN A 96 2.19 0.58 6.62
N LEU A 97 1.14 1.40 6.47
CA LEU A 97 0.20 1.30 5.36
C LEU A 97 0.86 1.71 4.05
N LYS A 98 1.68 2.76 4.06
CA LYS A 98 2.47 3.19 2.90
C LYS A 98 3.45 2.11 2.46
N PHE A 99 4.19 1.55 3.41
CA PHE A 99 5.08 0.41 3.18
C PHE A 99 4.30 -0.78 2.62
N LEU A 100 3.16 -1.13 3.22
CA LEU A 100 2.32 -2.23 2.75
C LEU A 100 1.85 -2.01 1.30
N ALA A 101 1.35 -0.82 0.97
CA ALA A 101 0.86 -0.52 -0.38
C ALA A 101 1.97 -0.73 -1.42
N LYS A 102 3.18 -0.23 -1.13
CA LYS A 102 4.37 -0.44 -1.96
C LYS A 102 4.72 -1.93 -2.09
N CYS A 103 4.76 -2.68 -0.98
CA CYS A 103 5.05 -4.11 -1.03
C CYS A 103 4.02 -4.90 -1.85
N ILE A 104 2.74 -4.52 -1.81
CA ILE A 104 1.70 -5.17 -2.61
C ILE A 104 1.98 -4.95 -4.10
N GLU A 105 2.27 -3.71 -4.52
CA GLU A 105 2.62 -3.41 -5.92
C GLU A 105 3.91 -4.12 -6.37
N GLU A 106 4.97 -4.08 -5.57
CA GLU A 106 6.25 -4.74 -5.89
C GLU A 106 6.15 -6.28 -5.95
N SER A 107 5.06 -6.84 -5.42
CA SER A 107 4.80 -8.28 -5.46
C SER A 107 3.89 -8.69 -6.61
N MET A 108 3.43 -7.76 -7.45
CA MET A 108 2.65 -8.07 -8.63
C MET A 108 3.54 -8.75 -9.68
N GLU A 109 3.08 -9.88 -10.22
CA GLU A 109 3.62 -10.50 -11.41
C GLU A 109 3.15 -9.66 -12.59
N PHE A 110 4.00 -8.75 -13.05
CA PHE A 110 3.82 -8.21 -14.38
C PHE A 110 4.03 -9.37 -15.34
N ALA A 111 3.04 -9.66 -16.19
CA ALA A 111 3.31 -10.46 -17.37
C ALA A 111 4.45 -9.74 -18.09
N ASP A 112 5.61 -10.39 -18.18
CA ASP A 112 6.67 -9.98 -19.10
C ASP A 112 5.95 -9.62 -20.40
N GLU A 113 6.13 -8.39 -20.88
CA GLU A 113 5.69 -8.03 -22.22
C GLU A 113 6.29 -9.10 -23.14
N ALA A 114 5.45 -9.98 -23.65
CA ALA A 114 5.88 -11.09 -24.48
C ALA A 114 6.57 -10.47 -25.71
N GLU A 115 7.91 -10.57 -25.74
CA GLU A 115 8.75 -10.28 -26.89
C GLU A 115 8.35 -11.13 -28.12
#